data_AF-A0A0F4R137-F1
#
_entry.id   AF-A0A0F4R137-F1
#
_cell.length_a   1.000
_cell.length_b   1.000
_cell.length_c   1.000
_cell.angle_alpha   90.00
_cell.angle_beta   90.00
_cell.angle_gamma   90.00
#
_symmetry.space_group_name_H-M   'P 1'
#
loop_
_entity.id
_entity.type
_entity.pdbx_description
1 polymer ?
#
loop_
_entity_poly.entity_id
_entity_poly.type
_entity_poly.pdbx_seq_one_letter_code
_entity_poly.pdbx_strand_id
1 'polypeptide(L)'
;MFESRKLKFEKGIWRVDAFGGIELSAYGIPKIFISLSQIQDVGLNSPLVKGVQTGEQKWIKEPLNRISEYLIGSCWEHGKRISRLSAFENTFEVDTSKIQFVHAGDNIHLNGIDYPSAVPDRAIKLGKNLKGLSKKSIYAIVPVLNSNLTDFLVVPCVELYRFYIGVSSGFINKVLTNDISQYFCWEKPHLRVKTRLSRLEQFVAYRGYDTEEGKAWFQCSSDHIKRTAIEKRLVEDDDPESITTAELASNFSAGRAPFSLKSRFPFSDSTTLTVCGKRFRYFMDGKKDTWAVFAANIINCDHKESFSVKISSDRSLDEAQPWSPEIGDSDDFIDSPFDGESALPETDEDPNVFVGGVAVLNSSNRFTAMNDVDFIHTATGEVNDPVYGQGAEGESICYSYEDVVETDTNENTLHKKDFDSHVYEIDRLITDFVRLIPYMRVYNSAKGWEVASRGCESVLEQYGEIVTTFLPSRSRRHSWRTIEDNGSRRLRQIVWLEICIAPDRFIYLAEMELKKSELGRSTLGIIRNNFEYMSESDFKIFLEMTAVKNRWPKMSHGWRSEKARARSAQYFSEYSHVGFSHPEFISDTDLLSEEKLAKWAEVLSKGVLSEVNKYLAVI
;
A
#
# COMPACT_ATOMS: atom_id res chain seq x y z
N MET A 1 6.73 2.81 -7.30
CA MET A 1 8.07 2.40 -6.80
C MET A 1 8.24 2.97 -5.36
N PHE A 2 9.14 2.45 -4.52
CA PHE A 2 9.14 2.80 -3.07
C PHE A 2 10.27 3.77 -2.74
N GLU A 3 9.97 4.82 -1.96
CA GLU A 3 10.96 5.77 -1.44
C GLU A 3 11.16 5.65 0.09
N SER A 4 12.40 5.40 0.51
CA SER A 4 12.83 5.44 1.90
C SER A 4 13.40 6.81 2.23
N ARG A 5 12.70 7.57 3.08
CA ARG A 5 13.16 8.89 3.59
C ARG A 5 14.51 8.80 4.28
N LYS A 6 14.80 7.69 4.96
CA LYS A 6 16.07 7.45 5.65
C LYS A 6 17.23 7.24 4.68
N LEU A 7 16.96 6.69 3.49
CA LEU A 7 17.97 6.47 2.45
C LEU A 7 18.08 7.61 1.45
N LYS A 8 17.18 8.59 1.48
CA LYS A 8 17.18 9.74 0.55
C LYS A 8 18.48 10.55 0.61
N PHE A 9 19.05 10.70 1.80
CA PHE A 9 20.26 11.49 2.03
C PHE A 9 21.54 10.65 2.04
N GLU A 10 21.42 9.34 1.84
CA GLU A 10 22.54 8.41 1.90
C GLU A 10 23.22 8.31 0.54
N LYS A 11 24.54 8.51 0.52
CA LYS A 11 25.34 8.40 -0.71
C LYS A 11 25.63 6.94 -1.04
N GLY A 12 25.60 6.61 -2.33
CA GLY A 12 25.91 5.28 -2.85
C GLY A 12 24.73 4.30 -2.80
N ILE A 13 25.02 3.05 -3.18
CA ILE A 13 24.01 2.00 -3.34
C ILE A 13 23.96 1.13 -2.09
N TRP A 14 22.79 1.04 -1.47
CA TRP A 14 22.55 0.31 -0.23
C TRP A 14 21.71 -0.94 -0.47
N ARG A 15 22.27 -2.10 -0.16
CA ARG A 15 21.58 -3.39 -0.20
C ARG A 15 20.95 -3.71 1.15
N VAL A 16 19.70 -4.16 1.16
CA VAL A 16 19.07 -4.72 2.36
C VAL A 16 19.64 -6.11 2.63
N ASP A 17 20.22 -6.31 3.81
CA ASP A 17 20.86 -7.57 4.19
C ASP A 17 19.93 -8.47 5.00
N ALA A 18 19.34 -7.90 6.04
CA ALA A 18 18.58 -8.65 7.03
C ALA A 18 17.80 -7.70 7.95
N PHE A 19 16.93 -8.29 8.76
CA PHE A 19 16.19 -7.62 9.81
C PHE A 19 16.73 -7.99 11.18
N GLY A 20 17.00 -6.97 11.99
CA GLY A 20 17.54 -7.08 13.34
C GLY A 20 16.46 -6.95 14.41
N GLY A 21 16.86 -6.43 15.57
CA GLY A 21 15.96 -6.28 16.72
C GLY A 21 14.76 -5.36 16.47
N ILE A 22 13.84 -5.38 17.42
CA ILE A 22 12.70 -4.46 17.48
C ILE A 22 12.86 -3.46 18.63
N GLU A 23 12.39 -2.24 18.38
CA GLU A 23 12.22 -1.20 19.37
C GLU A 23 10.73 -1.10 19.71
N LEU A 24 10.41 -1.35 20.97
CA LEU A 24 9.08 -1.18 21.53
C LEU A 24 9.04 0.17 22.24
N SER A 25 8.30 1.12 21.68
CA SER A 25 8.01 2.41 22.30
C SER A 25 6.77 2.31 23.18
N ALA A 26 6.74 3.04 24.30
CA ALA A 26 5.55 3.16 25.14
C ALA A 26 4.35 3.71 24.37
N TYR A 27 4.57 4.56 23.37
CA TYR A 27 3.50 5.12 22.53
C TYR A 27 3.92 5.02 21.05
N GLY A 28 3.47 3.98 20.34
CA GLY A 28 3.70 3.87 18.89
C GLY A 28 3.87 2.46 18.32
N ILE A 29 3.78 2.37 16.99
CA ILE A 29 3.96 1.13 16.21
C ILE A 29 5.37 0.57 16.46
N PRO A 30 5.52 -0.75 16.73
CA PRO A 30 6.84 -1.39 16.86
C PRO A 30 7.74 -1.04 15.68
N LYS A 31 9.00 -0.68 15.96
CA LYS A 31 9.98 -0.37 14.91
C LYS A 31 10.97 -1.50 14.79
N ILE A 32 11.39 -1.82 13.57
CA ILE A 32 12.38 -2.84 13.27
C ILE A 32 13.67 -2.19 12.76
N PHE A 33 14.80 -2.73 13.17
CA PHE A 33 16.10 -2.33 12.65
C PHE A 33 16.40 -3.12 11.38
N ILE A 34 16.73 -2.43 10.29
CA ILE A 34 17.07 -3.04 9.00
C ILE A 34 18.55 -2.86 8.76
N SER A 35 19.27 -3.97 8.54
CA SER A 35 20.70 -3.97 8.24
C SER A 35 20.91 -3.70 6.76
N LEU A 36 21.83 -2.78 6.48
CA LEU A 36 22.21 -2.40 5.13
C LEU A 36 23.73 -2.53 4.95
N SER A 37 24.12 -3.00 3.77
CA SER A 37 25.50 -2.94 3.30
C SER A 37 25.57 -2.11 2.04
N GLN A 38 26.54 -1.21 1.96
CA GLN A 38 26.82 -0.50 0.71
C GLN A 38 27.51 -1.46 -0.28
N ILE A 39 27.08 -1.42 -1.54
CA ILE A 39 27.61 -2.23 -2.63
C ILE A 39 28.12 -1.36 -3.78
N GLN A 40 29.00 -1.93 -4.59
CA GLN A 40 29.47 -1.34 -5.84
C GLN A 40 28.44 -1.55 -6.96
N ASP A 41 28.42 -0.67 -7.96
CA ASP A 41 27.51 -0.72 -9.11
C ASP A 41 27.58 -2.06 -9.86
N VAL A 42 28.78 -2.64 -9.98
CA VAL A 42 29.00 -3.97 -10.59
C VAL A 42 28.23 -5.10 -9.88
N GLY A 43 27.81 -4.87 -8.63
CA GLY A 43 27.03 -5.80 -7.82
C GLY A 43 25.52 -5.74 -8.02
N LEU A 44 24.98 -4.76 -8.76
CA LEU A 44 23.54 -4.54 -8.88
C LEU A 44 22.75 -5.72 -9.45
N ASN A 45 23.35 -6.43 -10.41
CA ASN A 45 22.75 -7.60 -11.06
C ASN A 45 22.87 -8.88 -10.22
N SER A 46 23.70 -8.87 -9.18
CA SER A 46 23.96 -10.04 -8.35
C SER A 46 24.30 -9.62 -6.92
N PRO A 47 23.36 -8.94 -6.23
CA PRO A 47 23.69 -8.22 -5.02
C PRO A 47 24.02 -9.13 -3.85
N LEU A 48 23.68 -10.43 -3.89
CA LEU A 48 24.06 -11.42 -2.87
C LEU A 48 25.42 -12.10 -3.14
N VAL A 49 26.12 -11.75 -4.21
CA VAL A 49 27.45 -12.32 -4.52
C VAL A 49 28.51 -11.77 -3.58
N LYS A 50 29.50 -12.60 -3.23
CA LYS A 50 30.60 -12.19 -2.36
C LYS A 50 31.53 -11.25 -3.14
N GLY A 51 32.00 -10.19 -2.48
CA GLY A 51 32.95 -9.24 -3.08
C GLY A 51 32.32 -7.99 -3.67
N VAL A 52 30.99 -7.91 -3.75
CA VAL A 52 30.27 -6.72 -4.25
C VAL A 52 30.19 -5.57 -3.24
N GLN A 53 30.48 -5.83 -1.96
CA GLN A 53 30.35 -4.87 -0.88
C GLN A 53 31.57 -3.94 -0.82
N THR A 54 31.34 -2.66 -0.59
CA THR A 54 32.42 -1.67 -0.36
C THR A 54 33.02 -1.79 1.06
N GLY A 55 32.23 -2.33 2.00
CA GLY A 55 32.60 -2.49 3.40
C GLY A 55 31.87 -1.54 4.35
N GLU A 56 31.19 -0.51 3.83
CA GLU A 56 30.33 0.38 4.62
C GLU A 56 29.00 -0.30 4.96
N GLN A 57 28.50 -0.02 6.17
CA GLN A 57 27.29 -0.65 6.71
C GLN A 57 26.49 0.33 7.55
N LYS A 58 25.17 0.17 7.52
CA LYS A 58 24.24 0.98 8.30
C LYS A 58 23.09 0.16 8.85
N TRP A 59 22.50 0.72 9.90
CA TRP A 59 21.20 0.30 10.41
C TRP A 59 20.23 1.46 10.22
N ILE A 60 19.11 1.19 9.56
CA ILE A 60 17.98 2.12 9.54
C ILE A 60 16.88 1.57 10.45
N LYS A 61 16.08 2.47 11.00
CA LYS A 61 14.94 2.13 11.85
C LYS A 61 13.66 2.50 11.12
N GLU A 62 12.79 1.52 10.93
CA GLU A 62 11.53 1.67 10.19
C GLU A 62 10.38 1.03 10.97
N PRO A 63 9.14 1.52 10.81
CA PRO A 63 7.96 0.85 11.35
C PRO A 63 7.85 -0.61 10.86
N LEU A 64 7.53 -1.54 11.75
CA LEU A 64 7.42 -2.97 11.45
C LEU A 64 6.38 -3.27 10.37
N ASN A 65 5.33 -2.46 10.27
CA ASN A 65 4.30 -2.61 9.23
C ASN A 65 4.76 -2.22 7.81
N ARG A 66 5.99 -1.71 7.65
CA ARG A 66 6.64 -1.44 6.35
C ARG A 66 7.60 -2.54 5.93
N ILE A 67 7.61 -3.68 6.61
CA ILE A 67 8.55 -4.78 6.35
C ILE A 67 8.48 -5.31 4.91
N SER A 68 7.32 -5.21 4.26
CA SER A 68 7.10 -5.59 2.86
C SER A 68 7.78 -4.67 1.84
N GLU A 69 8.18 -3.47 2.23
CA GLU A 69 8.89 -2.54 1.34
C GLU A 69 10.37 -2.92 1.18
N TYR A 70 10.99 -3.42 2.27
CA TYR A 70 12.42 -3.67 2.39
C TYR A 70 12.78 -5.14 2.15
N LEU A 71 12.73 -5.57 0.89
CA LEU A 71 13.06 -6.96 0.53
C LEU A 71 14.55 -7.26 0.71
N ILE A 72 14.90 -8.39 1.33
CA ILE A 72 16.31 -8.84 1.44
C ILE A 72 16.91 -8.97 0.04
N GLY A 73 18.09 -8.39 -0.15
CA GLY A 73 18.80 -8.32 -1.44
C GLY A 73 18.35 -7.20 -2.37
N SER A 74 17.30 -6.43 -2.03
CA SER A 74 16.96 -5.22 -2.79
C SER A 74 18.02 -4.13 -2.61
N CYS A 75 18.25 -3.36 -3.67
CA CYS A 75 19.23 -2.26 -3.68
C CYS A 75 18.54 -0.91 -3.81
N TRP A 76 19.05 0.06 -3.07
CA TRP A 76 18.48 1.38 -2.90
C TRP A 76 19.51 2.46 -3.14
N GLU A 77 19.12 3.54 -3.80
CA GLU A 77 19.96 4.68 -4.09
C GLU A 77 19.12 5.95 -4.03
N HIS A 78 19.61 6.99 -3.33
CA HIS A 78 18.88 8.26 -3.15
C HIS A 78 17.43 8.08 -2.68
N GLY A 79 17.21 7.10 -1.79
CA GLY A 79 15.88 6.78 -1.28
C GLY A 79 15.05 5.87 -2.18
N LYS A 80 15.40 5.69 -3.45
CA LYS A 80 14.63 4.86 -4.40
C LYS A 80 15.17 3.44 -4.47
N ARG A 81 14.28 2.45 -4.58
CA ARG A 81 14.71 1.08 -4.87
C ARG A 81 15.05 0.92 -6.34
N ILE A 82 16.33 0.69 -6.65
CA ILE A 82 16.87 0.59 -8.00
C ILE A 82 17.03 -0.85 -8.49
N SER A 83 17.05 -1.85 -7.59
CA SER A 83 17.15 -3.27 -7.97
C SER A 83 16.39 -4.18 -7.01
N ARG A 84 15.92 -5.31 -7.55
CA ARG A 84 15.32 -6.45 -6.86
C ARG A 84 16.00 -7.73 -7.33
N LEU A 85 15.97 -8.76 -6.49
CA LEU A 85 16.46 -10.08 -6.89
C LEU A 85 15.56 -10.69 -7.96
N SER A 86 16.19 -11.26 -8.99
CA SER A 86 15.49 -12.06 -10.00
C SER A 86 14.96 -13.36 -9.40
N ALA A 87 13.80 -13.79 -9.89
CA ALA A 87 13.24 -15.10 -9.59
C ALA A 87 14.17 -16.20 -10.13
N PHE A 88 14.23 -17.34 -9.46
CA PHE A 88 14.75 -18.54 -10.11
C PHE A 88 13.78 -18.99 -11.21
N GLU A 89 14.32 -19.49 -12.32
CA GLU A 89 13.51 -20.07 -13.41
C GLU A 89 12.78 -21.35 -12.95
N ASN A 90 13.35 -22.07 -11.98
CA ASN A 90 12.77 -23.28 -11.42
C ASN A 90 11.91 -22.97 -10.19
N THR A 91 10.83 -23.72 -10.04
CA THR A 91 10.05 -23.79 -8.80
C THR A 91 10.61 -24.86 -7.86
N PHE A 92 10.27 -24.76 -6.57
CA PHE A 92 10.73 -25.68 -5.55
C PHE A 92 9.53 -26.34 -4.87
N GLU A 93 9.34 -27.63 -5.10
CA GLU A 93 8.44 -28.45 -4.30
C GLU A 93 9.07 -28.66 -2.93
N VAL A 94 8.36 -28.35 -1.85
CA VAL A 94 8.88 -28.36 -0.48
C VAL A 94 7.92 -29.07 0.47
N ASP A 95 8.47 -29.67 1.52
CA ASP A 95 7.71 -30.29 2.60
C ASP A 95 7.72 -29.38 3.84
N THR A 96 6.62 -28.66 4.08
CA THR A 96 6.53 -27.71 5.21
C THR A 96 6.33 -28.41 6.55
N SER A 97 5.90 -29.68 6.55
CA SER A 97 5.74 -30.48 7.78
C SER A 97 7.06 -30.80 8.47
N LYS A 98 8.17 -30.80 7.72
CA LYS A 98 9.54 -31.11 8.19
C LYS A 98 10.42 -29.88 8.38
N ILE A 99 9.81 -28.71 8.55
CA ILE A 99 10.52 -27.44 8.79
C ILE A 99 11.34 -27.50 10.08
N GLN A 100 12.58 -26.98 10.02
CA GLN A 100 13.44 -26.81 11.19
C GLN A 100 13.76 -25.33 11.40
N PHE A 101 13.59 -24.82 12.63
CA PHE A 101 13.88 -23.43 12.97
C PHE A 101 15.24 -23.33 13.66
N VAL A 102 16.10 -22.46 13.14
CA VAL A 102 17.48 -22.28 13.60
C VAL A 102 17.85 -20.80 13.65
N HIS A 103 18.71 -20.39 14.59
CA HIS A 103 19.23 -19.03 14.59
C HIS A 103 20.38 -18.90 13.58
N ALA A 104 20.61 -17.68 13.08
CA ALA A 104 21.62 -17.41 12.03
C ALA A 104 23.03 -17.93 12.38
N GLY A 105 23.41 -17.88 13.65
CA GLY A 105 24.73 -18.24 14.14
C GLY A 105 24.84 -19.65 14.74
N ASP A 106 23.76 -20.41 14.77
CA ASP A 106 23.78 -21.74 15.40
C ASP A 106 24.29 -22.80 14.44
N ASN A 107 25.00 -23.80 14.98
CA ASN A 107 25.28 -25.02 14.25
C ASN A 107 23.98 -25.76 13.95
N ILE A 108 23.88 -26.32 12.76
CA ILE A 108 22.69 -27.04 12.29
C ILE A 108 23.04 -28.48 11.95
N HIS A 109 22.11 -29.39 12.18
CA HIS A 109 22.28 -30.81 11.87
C HIS A 109 21.32 -31.22 10.76
N LEU A 110 21.81 -31.40 9.54
CA LEU A 110 20.97 -31.77 8.38
C LEU A 110 21.47 -33.09 7.77
N ASN A 111 20.55 -34.04 7.60
CA ASN A 111 20.82 -35.36 7.00
C ASN A 111 22.00 -36.11 7.65
N GLY A 112 22.15 -36.02 8.98
CA GLY A 112 23.25 -36.68 9.69
C GLY A 112 24.58 -35.93 9.65
N ILE A 113 24.62 -34.71 9.11
CA ILE A 113 25.83 -33.90 8.94
C ILE A 113 25.67 -32.58 9.70
N ASP A 114 26.69 -32.22 10.47
CA ASP A 114 26.75 -30.93 11.16
C ASP A 114 27.32 -29.84 10.25
N TYR A 115 26.62 -28.70 10.20
CA TYR A 115 27.05 -27.50 9.49
C TYR A 115 27.16 -26.33 10.48
N PRO A 116 28.10 -25.40 10.25
CA PRO A 116 28.38 -24.33 11.21
C PRO A 116 27.33 -23.22 11.27
N SER A 117 26.46 -23.09 10.26
CA SER A 117 25.42 -22.07 10.20
C SER A 117 24.44 -22.36 9.07
N ALA A 118 23.18 -21.96 9.24
CA ALA A 118 22.14 -21.98 8.20
C ALA A 118 22.49 -21.16 6.94
N VAL A 119 23.23 -20.06 7.09
CA VAL A 119 23.70 -19.25 5.96
C VAL A 119 25.18 -18.98 6.19
N PRO A 120 26.08 -19.84 5.68
CA PRO A 120 27.49 -19.69 5.97
C PRO A 120 28.06 -18.43 5.30
N ASP A 121 29.01 -17.75 5.95
CA ASP A 121 29.64 -16.50 5.45
C ASP A 121 30.23 -16.63 4.04
N ARG A 122 30.64 -17.84 3.66
CA ARG A 122 31.12 -18.15 2.30
C ARG A 122 30.01 -18.08 1.24
N ALA A 123 28.77 -18.37 1.63
CA ALA A 123 27.61 -18.34 0.75
C ALA A 123 27.12 -16.92 0.56
N ILE A 124 26.81 -16.21 1.66
CA ILE A 124 26.32 -14.84 1.62
C ILE A 124 27.02 -14.05 2.71
N LYS A 125 27.75 -13.02 2.29
CA LYS A 125 28.33 -12.07 3.22
C LYS A 125 27.24 -11.06 3.58
N LEU A 126 26.53 -11.28 4.68
CA LEU A 126 25.53 -10.33 5.22
C LEU A 126 26.18 -9.19 6.04
N GLY A 127 27.51 -9.06 5.97
CA GLY A 127 28.23 -7.94 6.56
C GLY A 127 28.71 -8.12 8.00
N LYS A 128 29.41 -7.12 8.56
CA LYS A 128 29.82 -7.08 9.98
C LYS A 128 28.64 -6.99 10.94
N ASN A 129 27.51 -6.44 10.48
CA ASN A 129 26.23 -6.43 11.18
C ASN A 129 25.71 -7.84 11.52
N LEU A 130 26.22 -8.90 10.86
CA LEU A 130 25.86 -10.29 11.15
C LEU A 130 26.10 -10.67 12.63
N LYS A 131 27.15 -10.17 13.28
CA LYS A 131 27.37 -10.43 14.71
C LYS A 131 26.25 -9.86 15.61
N GLY A 132 25.61 -8.76 15.19
CA GLY A 132 24.43 -8.21 15.85
C GLY A 132 23.13 -8.93 15.50
N LEU A 133 23.12 -9.67 14.38
CA LEU A 133 22.00 -10.47 13.89
C LEU A 133 22.06 -11.93 14.37
N SER A 134 23.24 -12.45 14.70
CA SER A 134 23.54 -13.89 14.76
C SER A 134 22.80 -14.67 15.84
N LYS A 135 22.20 -13.97 16.82
CA LYS A 135 21.30 -14.55 17.84
C LYS A 135 19.86 -14.06 17.75
N LYS A 136 19.57 -13.05 16.92
CA LYS A 136 18.28 -12.36 16.85
C LYS A 136 17.43 -12.80 15.64
N SER A 137 18.06 -13.18 14.53
CA SER A 137 17.36 -13.61 13.33
C SER A 137 17.18 -15.13 13.30
N ILE A 138 15.95 -15.58 13.02
CA ILE A 138 15.59 -16.99 12.88
C ILE A 138 15.38 -17.33 11.40
N TYR A 139 15.89 -18.49 11.00
CA TYR A 139 15.69 -19.08 9.67
C TYR A 139 14.91 -20.39 9.78
N ALA A 140 14.06 -20.62 8.80
CA ALA A 140 13.38 -21.86 8.52
C ALA A 140 14.19 -22.65 7.48
N ILE A 141 14.62 -23.85 7.83
CA ILE A 141 15.18 -24.81 6.89
C ILE A 141 14.04 -25.72 6.44
N VAL A 142 13.75 -25.69 5.14
CA VAL A 142 12.63 -26.41 4.53
C VAL A 142 13.19 -27.43 3.52
N PRO A 143 12.92 -28.73 3.67
CA PRO A 143 13.34 -29.75 2.71
C PRO A 143 12.71 -29.52 1.34
N VAL A 144 13.53 -29.66 0.28
CA VAL A 144 13.06 -29.65 -1.11
C VAL A 144 12.83 -31.09 -1.56
N LEU A 145 11.66 -31.32 -2.13
CA LEU A 145 11.26 -32.60 -2.71
C LEU A 145 11.67 -32.65 -4.18
N ASN A 146 11.96 -33.86 -4.67
CA ASN A 146 12.12 -34.15 -6.11
C ASN A 146 13.15 -33.28 -6.87
N SER A 147 14.14 -32.69 -6.18
CA SER A 147 15.20 -31.90 -6.80
C SER A 147 16.55 -32.61 -6.76
N ASN A 148 17.16 -32.79 -7.93
CA ASN A 148 18.51 -33.37 -8.05
C ASN A 148 19.63 -32.38 -7.66
N LEU A 149 19.30 -31.10 -7.47
CA LEU A 149 20.28 -30.02 -7.35
C LEU A 149 20.11 -29.15 -6.09
N THR A 150 19.01 -29.26 -5.35
CA THR A 150 18.80 -28.54 -4.08
C THR A 150 18.17 -29.49 -3.08
N ASP A 151 18.79 -29.64 -1.92
CA ASP A 151 18.24 -30.44 -0.82
C ASP A 151 17.34 -29.60 0.09
N PHE A 152 17.66 -28.31 0.29
CA PHE A 152 16.96 -27.44 1.24
C PHE A 152 16.78 -25.99 0.76
N LEU A 153 15.66 -25.37 1.17
CA LEU A 153 15.51 -23.92 1.21
C LEU A 153 15.85 -23.40 2.61
N VAL A 154 16.58 -22.31 2.68
CA VAL A 154 16.81 -21.54 3.90
C VAL A 154 16.05 -20.23 3.77
N VAL A 155 14.93 -20.13 4.48
CA VAL A 155 13.99 -19.00 4.41
C VAL A 155 14.09 -18.18 5.70
N PRO A 156 14.34 -16.87 5.65
CA PRO A 156 14.22 -16.03 6.84
C PRO A 156 12.80 -16.07 7.42
N CYS A 157 12.60 -16.25 8.73
CA CYS A 157 11.23 -16.27 9.29
C CYS A 157 10.50 -14.94 9.09
N VAL A 158 11.25 -13.84 9.04
CA VAL A 158 10.73 -12.51 8.66
C VAL A 158 10.14 -12.48 7.25
N GLU A 159 10.66 -13.30 6.34
CA GLU A 159 10.11 -13.46 4.99
C GLU A 159 8.81 -14.26 5.02
N LEU A 160 8.71 -15.31 5.85
CA LEU A 160 7.43 -16.02 6.05
C LEU A 160 6.35 -15.09 6.63
N TYR A 161 6.72 -14.23 7.58
CA TYR A 161 5.84 -13.19 8.09
C TYR A 161 5.38 -12.22 6.98
N ARG A 162 6.34 -11.63 6.26
CA ARG A 162 6.08 -10.68 5.18
C ARG A 162 5.22 -11.29 4.06
N PHE A 163 5.47 -12.54 3.71
CA PHE A 163 4.80 -13.20 2.61
C PHE A 163 3.36 -13.58 2.97
N TYR A 164 3.15 -14.22 4.13
CA TYR A 164 1.84 -14.79 4.49
C TYR A 164 0.93 -13.85 5.29
N ILE A 165 1.48 -12.93 6.09
CA ILE A 165 0.73 -11.94 6.89
C ILE A 165 0.89 -10.52 6.33
N GLY A 166 2.00 -10.24 5.64
CA GLY A 166 2.37 -8.92 5.13
C GLY A 166 1.59 -8.48 3.88
N VAL A 167 0.26 -8.42 4.01
CA VAL A 167 -0.69 -8.10 2.94
C VAL A 167 -0.77 -6.60 2.67
N SER A 168 -1.12 -5.83 3.70
CA SER A 168 -1.17 -4.36 3.69
C SER A 168 -0.61 -3.84 5.01
N SER A 169 -0.07 -2.62 5.01
CA SER A 169 0.44 -2.02 6.25
C SER A 169 -0.64 -1.80 7.31
N GLY A 170 -1.91 -1.59 6.88
CA GLY A 170 -3.06 -1.47 7.77
C GLY A 170 -3.41 -2.80 8.43
N PHE A 171 -3.49 -3.86 7.63
CA PHE A 171 -3.75 -5.21 8.12
C PHE A 171 -2.65 -5.70 9.06
N ILE A 172 -1.37 -5.51 8.69
CA ILE A 172 -0.22 -5.86 9.54
C ILE A 172 -0.32 -5.18 10.90
N ASN A 173 -0.61 -3.87 10.93
CA ASN A 173 -0.74 -3.13 12.18
C ASN A 173 -1.78 -3.77 13.10
N LYS A 174 -2.95 -4.14 12.56
CA LYS A 174 -4.05 -4.71 13.33
C LYS A 174 -3.78 -6.11 13.83
N VAL A 175 -3.10 -6.93 13.02
CA VAL A 175 -2.60 -8.24 13.47
C VAL A 175 -1.54 -8.08 14.56
N LEU A 176 -0.63 -7.12 14.45
CA LEU A 176 0.40 -6.86 15.46
C LEU A 176 -0.18 -6.39 16.79
N THR A 177 -1.19 -5.52 16.77
CA THR A 177 -1.83 -5.00 17.99
C THR A 177 -2.89 -5.94 18.55
N ASN A 178 -3.24 -7.03 17.85
CA ASN A 178 -4.32 -7.94 18.21
C ASN A 178 -5.69 -7.24 18.37
N ASP A 179 -5.90 -6.14 17.63
CA ASP A 179 -7.11 -5.31 17.60
C ASP A 179 -7.90 -5.58 16.29
N ILE A 180 -8.19 -6.86 16.07
CA ILE A 180 -8.87 -7.37 14.88
C ILE A 180 -10.39 -7.39 15.04
N SER A 181 -10.88 -7.31 16.28
CA SER A 181 -12.30 -7.35 16.63
C SER A 181 -13.12 -6.17 16.09
N GLN A 182 -12.46 -5.05 15.78
CA GLN A 182 -13.06 -3.88 15.13
C GLN A 182 -13.29 -4.12 13.63
N TYR A 183 -12.47 -4.95 12.98
CA TYR A 183 -12.50 -5.17 11.54
C TYR A 183 -13.33 -6.40 11.16
N PHE A 184 -13.19 -7.47 11.94
CA PHE A 184 -13.93 -8.68 11.72
C PHE A 184 -14.08 -9.47 13.02
N CYS A 185 -15.11 -10.30 13.10
CA CYS A 185 -15.23 -11.31 14.14
C CYS A 185 -15.44 -12.68 13.50
N TRP A 186 -14.87 -13.70 14.14
CA TRP A 186 -15.05 -15.07 13.71
C TRP A 186 -16.35 -15.62 14.28
N GLU A 187 -17.31 -15.87 13.39
CA GLU A 187 -18.62 -16.45 13.68
C GLU A 187 -18.74 -17.78 12.94
N LYS A 188 -18.02 -18.80 13.43
CA LYS A 188 -17.85 -20.09 12.75
C LYS A 188 -19.17 -20.59 12.10
N PRO A 189 -19.20 -20.88 10.79
CA PRO A 189 -18.07 -20.93 9.85
C PRO A 189 -17.80 -19.64 9.06
N HIS A 190 -18.36 -18.50 9.47
CA HIS A 190 -18.27 -17.23 8.75
C HIS A 190 -17.26 -16.28 9.39
N LEU A 191 -16.57 -15.52 8.55
CA LEU A 191 -15.87 -14.31 8.95
C LEU A 191 -16.86 -13.15 8.83
N ARG A 192 -17.36 -12.64 9.96
CA ARG A 192 -18.21 -11.46 9.96
C ARG A 192 -17.35 -10.22 9.84
N VAL A 193 -17.45 -9.55 8.71
CA VAL A 193 -16.63 -8.38 8.39
C VAL A 193 -17.39 -7.12 8.82
N LYS A 194 -16.80 -6.38 9.75
CA LYS A 194 -17.32 -5.13 10.33
C LYS A 194 -16.82 -3.89 9.58
N THR A 195 -15.66 -4.00 8.94
CA THR A 195 -15.04 -2.93 8.13
C THR A 195 -14.57 -3.50 6.80
N ARG A 196 -14.62 -2.73 5.70
CA ARG A 196 -14.28 -3.23 4.37
C ARG A 196 -12.83 -3.74 4.32
N LEU A 197 -12.67 -5.05 4.09
CA LEU A 197 -11.38 -5.73 3.87
C LEU A 197 -11.24 -6.08 2.38
N SER A 198 -10.03 -6.00 1.84
CA SER A 198 -9.73 -6.52 0.50
C SER A 198 -9.89 -8.04 0.43
N ARG A 199 -10.10 -8.61 -0.76
CA ARG A 199 -10.23 -10.06 -0.96
C ARG A 199 -9.02 -10.85 -0.42
N LEU A 200 -7.81 -10.29 -0.52
CA LEU A 200 -6.58 -10.89 -0.01
C LEU A 200 -6.50 -10.82 1.52
N GLU A 201 -6.93 -9.72 2.13
CA GLU A 201 -7.04 -9.61 3.60
C GLU A 201 -8.11 -10.54 4.16
N GLN A 202 -9.27 -10.64 3.49
CA GLN A 202 -10.33 -11.59 3.84
C GLN A 202 -9.83 -13.04 3.77
N PHE A 203 -9.12 -13.41 2.69
CA PHE A 203 -8.54 -14.73 2.54
C PHE A 203 -7.54 -15.07 3.65
N VAL A 204 -6.62 -14.14 3.95
CA VAL A 204 -5.60 -14.32 4.99
C VAL A 204 -6.24 -14.38 6.39
N ALA A 205 -7.23 -13.52 6.67
CA ALA A 205 -7.96 -13.54 7.92
C ALA A 205 -8.76 -14.84 8.08
N TYR A 206 -9.49 -15.27 7.05
CA TYR A 206 -10.27 -16.51 7.07
C TYR A 206 -9.35 -17.72 7.31
N ARG A 207 -8.23 -17.83 6.58
CA ARG A 207 -7.21 -18.87 6.80
C ARG A 207 -6.69 -18.87 8.24
N GLY A 208 -6.51 -17.68 8.81
CA GLY A 208 -6.09 -17.50 10.20
C GLY A 208 -7.13 -17.91 11.24
N TYR A 209 -8.39 -18.13 10.89
CA TYR A 209 -9.45 -18.44 11.86
C TYR A 209 -10.20 -19.74 11.57
N ASP A 210 -10.04 -20.32 10.38
CA ASP A 210 -10.68 -21.56 9.97
C ASP A 210 -10.22 -22.77 10.80
N THR A 211 -8.93 -22.80 11.19
CA THR A 211 -8.33 -23.87 12.01
C THR A 211 -7.59 -23.32 13.23
N GLU A 212 -7.45 -24.14 14.28
CA GLU A 212 -6.65 -23.77 15.47
C GLU A 212 -5.16 -23.56 15.11
N GLU A 213 -4.64 -24.33 14.16
CA GLU A 213 -3.28 -24.17 13.66
C GLU A 213 -3.10 -22.84 12.91
N GLY A 214 -4.08 -22.47 12.10
CA GLY A 214 -4.18 -21.18 11.41
C GLY A 214 -4.25 -20.02 12.41
N LYS A 215 -5.01 -20.17 13.49
CA LYS A 215 -5.11 -19.15 14.54
C LYS A 215 -3.81 -18.92 15.28
N ALA A 216 -3.16 -19.99 15.71
CA ALA A 216 -1.84 -19.90 16.31
C ALA A 216 -0.79 -19.34 15.34
N TRP A 217 -0.91 -19.62 14.04
CA TRP A 217 -0.06 -19.01 13.01
C TRP A 217 -0.33 -17.49 12.88
N PHE A 218 -1.59 -17.09 12.78
CA PHE A 218 -2.01 -15.71 12.59
C PHE A 218 -1.65 -14.81 13.78
N GLN A 219 -1.80 -15.32 15.01
CA GLN A 219 -1.51 -14.60 16.25
C GLN A 219 -0.02 -14.64 16.65
N CYS A 220 0.81 -15.41 15.95
CA CYS A 220 2.23 -15.59 16.29
C CYS A 220 2.99 -14.26 16.43
N SER A 221 2.70 -13.27 15.59
CA SER A 221 3.35 -11.96 15.66
C SER A 221 2.88 -11.14 16.85
N SER A 222 1.58 -11.09 17.15
CA SER A 222 1.09 -10.38 18.34
C SER A 222 1.62 -11.01 19.61
N ASP A 223 1.66 -12.34 19.68
CA ASP A 223 2.15 -13.06 20.86
C ASP A 223 3.64 -12.84 21.07
N HIS A 224 4.42 -12.79 19.99
CA HIS A 224 5.83 -12.42 20.08
C HIS A 224 6.01 -11.01 20.63
N ILE A 225 5.28 -10.02 20.10
CA ILE A 225 5.36 -8.64 20.57
C ILE A 225 4.98 -8.56 22.05
N LYS A 226 3.85 -9.15 22.46
CA LYS A 226 3.39 -9.19 23.86
C LYS A 226 4.44 -9.80 24.79
N ARG A 227 4.98 -10.97 24.44
CA ARG A 227 6.01 -11.64 25.23
C ARG A 227 7.27 -10.80 25.37
N THR A 228 7.78 -10.24 24.27
CA THR A 228 8.98 -9.39 24.29
C THR A 228 8.77 -8.11 25.08
N ALA A 229 7.54 -7.60 25.11
CA ALA A 229 7.13 -6.50 25.95
C ALA A 229 7.16 -6.86 27.45
N ILE A 230 6.58 -8.00 27.83
CA ILE A 230 6.62 -8.50 29.22
C ILE A 230 8.07 -8.68 29.67
N GLU A 231 8.90 -9.30 28.84
CA GLU A 231 10.33 -9.47 29.09
C GLU A 231 11.06 -8.13 29.28
N LYS A 232 10.68 -7.10 28.52
CA LYS A 232 11.24 -5.75 28.67
C LYS A 232 10.89 -5.13 30.03
N ARG A 233 9.62 -5.20 30.46
CA ARG A 233 9.19 -4.68 31.77
C ARG A 233 9.91 -5.36 32.93
N LEU A 234 10.00 -6.69 32.89
CA LEU A 234 10.71 -7.46 33.92
C LEU A 234 12.19 -7.07 34.07
N VAL A 235 12.83 -6.63 32.98
CA VAL A 235 14.20 -6.11 32.99
C VAL A 235 14.29 -4.67 33.49
N GLU A 236 13.26 -3.85 33.26
CA GLU A 236 13.20 -2.45 33.69
C GLU A 236 12.80 -2.29 35.17
N ASP A 237 12.04 -3.22 35.74
CA ASP A 237 11.50 -3.18 37.10
C ASP A 237 12.43 -3.75 38.21
N ASP A 238 13.67 -4.11 37.87
CA ASP A 238 14.75 -4.42 38.84
C ASP A 238 14.47 -5.59 39.83
N ASP A 239 13.92 -6.73 39.35
CA ASP A 239 13.87 -7.98 40.12
C ASP A 239 15.09 -8.89 39.78
N PRO A 240 16.11 -8.99 40.67
CA PRO A 240 17.33 -9.75 40.44
C PRO A 240 17.16 -11.28 40.49
N GLU A 241 15.98 -11.80 40.86
CA GLU A 241 15.69 -13.24 40.78
C GLU A 241 15.10 -13.68 39.44
N SER A 242 14.71 -12.74 38.56
CA SER A 242 14.19 -13.08 37.24
C SER A 242 15.34 -13.56 36.33
N ILE A 243 15.19 -14.76 35.78
CA ILE A 243 16.17 -15.45 34.93
C ILE A 243 16.32 -14.69 33.60
N THR A 244 17.00 -13.55 33.62
CA THR A 244 17.31 -12.77 32.43
C THR A 244 18.81 -12.82 32.20
N THR A 245 19.22 -13.47 31.11
CA THR A 245 20.64 -13.54 30.75
C THR A 245 21.20 -12.12 30.59
N ALA A 246 22.46 -11.89 30.98
CA ALA A 246 23.14 -10.59 30.84
C ALA A 246 23.07 -10.02 29.41
N GLU A 247 22.90 -10.89 28.40
CA GLU A 247 22.67 -10.51 27.00
C GLU A 247 21.29 -9.89 26.76
N LEU A 248 20.21 -10.37 27.39
CA LEU A 248 18.88 -9.73 27.31
C LEU A 248 18.92 -8.35 27.96
N ALA A 249 19.48 -8.24 29.17
CA ALA A 249 19.62 -6.97 29.88
C ALA A 249 20.37 -5.94 29.03
N SER A 250 21.56 -6.30 28.51
CA SER A 250 22.33 -5.42 27.62
C SER A 250 21.59 -5.01 26.35
N ASN A 251 20.78 -5.90 25.78
CA ASN A 251 19.98 -5.61 24.59
C ASN A 251 18.84 -4.61 24.87
N PHE A 252 18.17 -4.74 26.01
CA PHE A 252 17.11 -3.80 26.42
C PHE A 252 17.68 -2.45 26.88
N SER A 253 18.82 -2.42 27.57
CA SER A 253 19.53 -1.18 27.92
C SER A 253 19.98 -0.38 26.69
N ALA A 254 20.21 -1.05 25.55
CA ALA A 254 20.51 -0.42 24.26
C ALA A 254 19.24 -0.03 23.46
N GLY A 255 18.04 -0.22 24.03
CA GLY A 255 16.75 0.05 23.38
C GLY A 255 16.39 -0.94 22.26
N ARG A 256 16.98 -2.14 22.24
CA ARG A 256 16.85 -3.11 21.13
C ARG A 256 16.49 -4.51 21.60
N ALA A 257 15.19 -4.80 21.66
CA ALA A 257 14.71 -6.14 21.95
C ALA A 257 14.98 -7.12 20.77
N PRO A 258 15.19 -8.42 21.01
CA PRO A 258 15.40 -9.39 19.95
C PRO A 258 14.11 -9.62 19.13
N PHE A 259 14.21 -9.59 17.79
CA PHE A 259 13.11 -9.91 16.88
C PHE A 259 13.13 -11.39 16.48
N SER A 260 12.87 -12.25 17.45
CA SER A 260 12.92 -13.71 17.33
C SER A 260 11.57 -14.29 16.89
N LEU A 261 10.98 -13.72 15.84
CA LEU A 261 9.67 -14.16 15.33
C LEU A 261 9.79 -15.53 14.65
N LYS A 262 9.16 -16.55 15.23
CA LYS A 262 9.09 -17.92 14.68
C LYS A 262 7.90 -18.09 13.73
N SER A 263 7.77 -17.21 12.75
CA SER A 263 6.75 -17.34 11.71
C SER A 263 6.92 -18.64 10.95
N ARG A 264 5.81 -19.33 10.72
CA ARG A 264 5.73 -20.63 10.03
C ARG A 264 4.86 -20.54 8.79
N PHE A 265 4.85 -21.59 7.98
CA PHE A 265 3.83 -21.79 6.96
C PHE A 265 2.47 -21.98 7.63
N PRO A 266 1.37 -21.49 7.04
CA PRO A 266 0.04 -21.66 7.60
C PRO A 266 -0.54 -23.08 7.39
N PHE A 267 0.26 -24.00 6.84
CA PHE A 267 -0.09 -25.39 6.52
C PHE A 267 1.14 -26.29 6.74
N SER A 268 0.89 -27.60 6.87
CA SER A 268 1.85 -28.62 7.31
C SER A 268 1.94 -29.81 6.33
N ASP A 269 2.05 -29.51 5.03
CA ASP A 269 2.10 -30.49 3.94
C ASP A 269 3.07 -30.05 2.82
N SER A 270 2.94 -30.64 1.62
CA SER A 270 3.78 -30.31 0.47
C SER A 270 3.22 -29.15 -0.35
N THR A 271 4.06 -28.19 -0.73
CA THR A 271 3.69 -27.09 -1.62
C THR A 271 4.78 -26.77 -2.64
N THR A 272 4.44 -26.02 -3.68
CA THR A 272 5.42 -25.48 -4.64
C THR A 272 5.63 -23.99 -4.41
N LEU A 273 6.90 -23.58 -4.31
CA LEU A 273 7.30 -22.19 -4.09
C LEU A 273 8.10 -21.65 -5.29
N THR A 274 7.81 -20.42 -5.67
CA THR A 274 8.69 -19.60 -6.52
C THR A 274 9.43 -18.60 -5.63
N VAL A 275 10.77 -18.60 -5.69
CA VAL A 275 11.59 -17.78 -4.78
C VAL A 275 12.64 -16.97 -5.55
N CYS A 276 13.05 -15.85 -4.97
CA CYS A 276 14.26 -15.11 -5.33
C CYS A 276 15.34 -15.35 -4.28
N GLY A 277 16.60 -15.42 -4.69
CA GLY A 277 17.65 -15.67 -3.73
C GLY A 277 18.98 -16.05 -4.33
N LYS A 278 19.73 -16.87 -3.59
CA LYS A 278 21.04 -17.35 -4.01
C LYS A 278 21.22 -18.83 -3.67
N ARG A 279 21.63 -19.62 -4.65
CA ARG A 279 22.06 -21.00 -4.44
C ARG A 279 23.47 -21.03 -3.86
N PHE A 280 23.70 -21.91 -2.90
CA PHE A 280 25.01 -22.12 -2.30
C PHE A 280 25.23 -23.58 -1.93
N ARG A 281 26.49 -23.98 -1.84
CA ARG A 281 26.89 -25.32 -1.42
C ARG A 281 27.33 -25.33 0.04
N TYR A 282 26.82 -26.30 0.80
CA TYR A 282 27.03 -26.39 2.23
C TYR A 282 28.37 -27.01 2.63
N PHE A 283 28.94 -27.95 1.87
CA PHE A 283 30.29 -28.51 2.08
C PHE A 283 30.76 -29.30 0.84
N MET A 284 32.08 -29.52 0.71
CA MET A 284 32.68 -30.53 -0.19
C MET A 284 33.30 -31.60 0.70
N ASP A 285 32.58 -32.67 0.96
CA ASP A 285 33.23 -33.92 1.38
C ASP A 285 32.88 -34.94 0.33
N GLY A 286 33.86 -35.69 -0.17
CA GLY A 286 33.86 -36.39 -1.46
C GLY A 286 32.80 -37.49 -1.67
N LYS A 287 31.73 -37.55 -0.88
CA LYS A 287 30.65 -38.52 -0.93
C LYS A 287 29.30 -37.96 -1.41
N LYS A 288 28.96 -36.69 -1.14
CA LYS A 288 27.74 -36.05 -1.67
C LYS A 288 27.78 -34.53 -1.47
N ASP A 289 27.55 -33.78 -2.55
CA ASP A 289 27.40 -32.33 -2.48
C ASP A 289 25.99 -31.97 -1.97
N THR A 290 25.90 -31.38 -0.77
CA THR A 290 24.64 -30.82 -0.25
C THR A 290 24.46 -29.39 -0.75
N TRP A 291 23.38 -29.14 -1.46
CA TRP A 291 23.06 -27.84 -2.04
C TRP A 291 21.84 -27.22 -1.37
N ALA A 292 21.89 -25.92 -1.15
CA ALA A 292 20.77 -25.18 -0.61
C ALA A 292 20.54 -23.87 -1.36
N VAL A 293 19.33 -23.34 -1.22
CA VAL A 293 18.96 -22.03 -1.72
C VAL A 293 18.63 -21.14 -0.53
N PHE A 294 19.32 -20.02 -0.41
CA PHE A 294 18.88 -18.94 0.45
C PHE A 294 17.71 -18.25 -0.23
N ALA A 295 16.49 -18.56 0.20
CA ALA A 295 15.26 -18.01 -0.33
C ALA A 295 15.00 -16.65 0.35
N ALA A 296 15.66 -15.62 -0.17
CA ALA A 296 15.59 -14.26 0.37
C ALA A 296 14.16 -13.71 0.28
N ASN A 297 13.46 -13.97 -0.82
CA ASN A 297 12.06 -13.58 -1.02
C ASN A 297 11.25 -14.72 -1.63
N ILE A 298 10.02 -14.91 -1.15
CA ILE A 298 9.01 -15.77 -1.77
C ILE A 298 8.14 -14.89 -2.67
N ILE A 299 7.91 -15.35 -3.89
CA ILE A 299 7.13 -14.65 -4.92
C ILE A 299 5.73 -15.23 -5.00
N ASN A 300 5.65 -16.56 -5.10
CA ASN A 300 4.40 -17.28 -5.27
C ASN A 300 4.42 -18.60 -4.48
N CYS A 301 3.24 -19.01 -4.04
CA CYS A 301 2.99 -20.27 -3.35
C CYS A 301 1.77 -20.97 -3.97
N ASP A 302 1.96 -22.22 -4.39
CA ASP A 302 0.93 -23.04 -5.05
C ASP A 302 0.23 -24.04 -4.13
N HIS A 303 0.25 -23.76 -2.82
CA HIS A 303 -0.52 -24.55 -1.87
C HIS A 303 -2.01 -24.41 -2.18
N LYS A 304 -2.74 -25.52 -2.25
CA LYS A 304 -4.20 -25.52 -2.44
C LYS A 304 -4.90 -25.48 -1.10
N GLU A 305 -5.88 -24.60 -0.95
CA GLU A 305 -6.71 -24.58 0.25
C GLU A 305 -7.92 -25.51 0.10
N SER A 306 -8.29 -26.16 1.20
CA SER A 306 -9.44 -27.08 1.25
C SER A 306 -10.74 -26.40 1.70
N PHE A 307 -10.69 -25.11 2.06
CA PHE A 307 -11.83 -24.32 2.52
C PHE A 307 -12.33 -23.35 1.45
N SER A 308 -13.63 -23.06 1.51
CA SER A 308 -14.23 -21.90 0.85
C SER A 308 -14.27 -20.74 1.83
N VAL A 309 -13.99 -19.52 1.37
CA VAL A 309 -14.03 -18.33 2.22
C VAL A 309 -15.49 -17.91 2.39
N LYS A 310 -16.01 -18.02 3.61
CA LYS A 310 -17.39 -17.63 3.93
C LYS A 310 -17.39 -16.30 4.68
N ILE A 311 -17.97 -15.27 4.07
CA ILE A 311 -18.02 -13.92 4.61
C ILE A 311 -19.46 -13.58 4.98
N SER A 312 -19.67 -13.09 6.20
CA SER A 312 -20.92 -12.41 6.56
C SER A 312 -20.71 -10.90 6.59
N SER A 313 -21.51 -10.16 5.82
CA SER A 313 -21.45 -8.69 5.79
C SER A 313 -22.76 -8.08 5.30
N ASP A 314 -23.25 -7.05 5.99
CA ASP A 314 -24.45 -6.30 5.59
C ASP A 314 -24.15 -5.09 4.70
N ARG A 315 -22.87 -4.75 4.48
CA ARG A 315 -22.45 -3.75 3.49
C ARG A 315 -22.03 -4.44 2.19
N SER A 316 -22.79 -4.11 1.13
CA SER A 316 -22.64 -4.51 -0.28
C SER A 316 -22.77 -6.01 -0.58
N LEU A 317 -24.01 -6.52 -0.53
CA LEU A 317 -24.48 -7.38 -1.62
C LEU A 317 -24.75 -6.45 -2.80
N ASP A 318 -23.77 -6.29 -3.68
CA ASP A 318 -24.00 -6.20 -5.12
C ASP A 318 -22.65 -6.23 -5.83
N GLU A 319 -22.57 -7.15 -6.79
CA GLU A 319 -21.50 -7.42 -7.75
C GLU A 319 -20.25 -8.18 -7.24
N ALA A 320 -20.09 -9.38 -7.80
CA ALA A 320 -18.83 -10.11 -7.79
C ALA A 320 -17.75 -9.21 -8.38
N GLN A 321 -16.76 -8.83 -7.56
CA GLN A 321 -15.64 -8.03 -8.03
C GLN A 321 -14.93 -8.75 -9.20
N PRO A 322 -14.94 -8.19 -10.42
CA PRO A 322 -14.14 -8.73 -11.49
C PRO A 322 -12.67 -8.63 -11.12
N TRP A 323 -11.87 -9.56 -11.63
CA TRP A 323 -10.43 -9.37 -11.70
C TRP A 323 -10.16 -8.14 -12.57
N SER A 324 -9.85 -7.00 -11.96
CA SER A 324 -9.18 -5.91 -12.67
C SER A 324 -7.71 -6.32 -12.85
N PRO A 325 -7.22 -6.50 -14.10
CA PRO A 325 -5.79 -6.55 -14.35
C PRO A 325 -5.26 -5.14 -14.12
N GLU A 326 -4.82 -4.86 -12.90
CA GLU A 326 -4.44 -3.50 -12.53
C GLU A 326 -3.06 -3.15 -13.08
N ILE A 327 -3.12 -2.14 -13.93
CA ILE A 327 -2.06 -1.28 -14.43
C ILE A 327 -1.13 -0.92 -13.25
N GLY A 328 0.16 -1.16 -13.43
CA GLY A 328 1.15 -0.88 -12.40
C GLY A 328 1.10 0.58 -11.96
N ASP A 329 1.28 0.80 -10.65
CA ASP A 329 1.54 2.10 -10.04
C ASP A 329 2.72 2.81 -10.72
N SER A 330 2.41 3.61 -11.75
CA SER A 330 3.20 4.76 -12.17
C SER A 330 2.55 6.01 -11.59
N ASP A 331 2.85 6.28 -10.31
CA ASP A 331 3.32 7.62 -9.94
C ASP A 331 3.85 7.64 -8.51
N ASP A 332 5.17 7.56 -8.41
CA ASP A 332 5.88 7.94 -7.20
C ASP A 332 5.96 9.45 -7.16
N PHE A 333 5.17 10.04 -6.27
CA PHE A 333 5.23 11.41 -5.76
C PHE A 333 6.50 12.18 -6.15
N ILE A 334 6.50 12.71 -7.37
CA ILE A 334 7.41 13.73 -7.86
C ILE A 334 7.26 14.92 -6.88
N ASP A 335 8.38 15.57 -6.50
CA ASP A 335 8.32 16.82 -5.73
C ASP A 335 7.39 17.79 -6.49
N SER A 336 6.18 18.02 -5.94
CA SER A 336 5.22 18.90 -6.57
C SER A 336 5.80 20.30 -6.58
N PRO A 337 5.86 20.99 -7.73
CA PRO A 337 6.40 22.35 -7.81
C PRO A 337 5.57 23.34 -6.98
N PHE A 338 4.41 22.92 -6.48
CA PHE A 338 3.47 23.70 -5.68
C PHE A 338 3.58 23.46 -4.16
N ASP A 339 4.48 22.58 -3.69
CA ASP A 339 4.66 22.28 -2.25
C ASP A 339 5.06 23.53 -1.42
N GLY A 340 5.75 24.51 -2.05
CA GLY A 340 6.20 25.77 -1.43
C GLY A 340 5.14 26.87 -1.31
N GLU A 341 3.88 26.61 -1.70
CA GLU A 341 2.81 27.62 -1.67
C GLU A 341 2.17 27.83 -0.27
N SER A 342 2.62 27.12 0.76
CA SER A 342 2.10 27.22 2.15
C SER A 342 2.81 28.33 2.95
N ALA A 343 2.08 29.22 3.63
CA ALA A 343 2.67 30.34 4.40
C ALA A 343 2.87 30.02 5.89
N LEU A 344 4.06 30.39 6.40
CA LEU A 344 4.53 30.65 7.79
C LEU A 344 4.73 29.46 8.75
N PRO A 345 5.54 29.70 9.81
CA PRO A 345 6.99 29.90 9.86
C PRO A 345 7.70 28.62 10.37
N GLU A 346 9.03 28.57 10.30
CA GLU A 346 9.81 27.54 10.98
C GLU A 346 9.49 27.57 12.49
N THR A 347 8.70 26.62 12.95
CA THR A 347 8.63 26.26 14.37
C THR A 347 9.55 25.08 14.59
N ASP A 348 10.41 25.19 15.61
CA ASP A 348 11.26 24.12 16.16
C ASP A 348 10.42 23.02 16.83
N GLU A 349 9.45 22.47 16.11
CA GLU A 349 8.73 21.27 16.52
C GLU A 349 9.43 20.05 15.91
N ASP A 350 9.75 19.09 16.78
CA ASP A 350 10.30 17.79 16.40
C ASP A 350 9.47 17.16 15.25
N PRO A 351 10.13 16.52 14.26
CA PRO A 351 9.47 16.09 13.04
C PRO A 351 8.38 15.05 13.35
N ASN A 352 7.14 15.52 13.38
CA ASN A 352 5.95 14.71 13.60
C ASN A 352 5.92 13.51 12.64
N VAL A 353 5.89 12.33 13.24
CA VAL A 353 5.82 11.02 12.59
C VAL A 353 4.43 10.83 11.99
N PHE A 354 4.20 11.35 10.79
CA PHE A 354 3.02 11.08 9.98
C PHE A 354 3.32 9.97 8.97
N VAL A 355 2.74 8.79 9.16
CA VAL A 355 2.61 7.74 8.14
C VAL A 355 1.12 7.47 7.98
N GLY A 356 0.50 8.14 7.00
CA GLY A 356 -0.92 8.03 6.66
C GLY A 356 -1.12 7.61 5.20
N GLY A 357 -0.25 6.77 4.68
CA GLY A 357 -0.45 6.10 3.40
C GLY A 357 -0.71 4.62 3.66
N VAL A 358 -1.89 4.12 3.29
CA VAL A 358 -2.09 2.69 3.09
C VAL A 358 -1.31 2.35 1.83
N ALA A 359 -0.15 1.74 1.98
CA ALA A 359 0.51 1.09 0.86
C ALA A 359 -0.12 -0.29 0.70
N VAL A 360 -0.74 -0.55 -0.45
CA VAL A 360 -1.12 -1.89 -0.89
C VAL A 360 0.10 -2.48 -1.58
N LEU A 361 0.65 -3.56 -1.03
CA LEU A 361 2.09 -3.86 -1.16
C LEU A 361 2.43 -5.12 -1.99
N ASN A 362 1.55 -5.62 -2.87
CA ASN A 362 1.96 -6.38 -4.06
C ASN A 362 0.77 -6.66 -5.00
N SER A 363 1.01 -6.40 -6.28
CA SER A 363 0.09 -6.52 -7.43
C SER A 363 0.10 -7.89 -8.13
N SER A 364 0.60 -8.94 -7.47
CA SER A 364 0.57 -10.31 -8.02
C SER A 364 -0.23 -11.22 -7.10
N ASN A 365 -1.04 -12.10 -7.68
CA ASN A 365 -1.64 -13.17 -6.91
C ASN A 365 -0.52 -14.05 -6.34
N ARG A 366 -0.16 -13.83 -5.07
CA ARG A 366 0.91 -14.57 -4.38
C ARG A 366 0.47 -15.98 -3.96
N PHE A 367 -0.83 -16.25 -3.99
CA PHE A 367 -1.42 -17.53 -3.61
C PHE A 367 -2.28 -18.04 -4.77
N THR A 368 -1.79 -18.99 -5.55
CA THR A 368 -2.63 -19.53 -6.65
C THR A 368 -3.91 -20.18 -6.14
N ALA A 369 -3.97 -20.61 -4.87
CA ALA A 369 -5.20 -20.98 -4.18
C ALA A 369 -6.34 -19.97 -4.38
N MET A 370 -6.06 -18.66 -4.37
CA MET A 370 -7.09 -17.64 -4.50
C MET A 370 -7.77 -17.60 -5.88
N ASN A 371 -7.16 -18.20 -6.90
CA ASN A 371 -7.80 -18.35 -8.21
C ASN A 371 -8.97 -19.33 -8.16
N ASP A 372 -8.84 -20.38 -7.33
CA ASP A 372 -9.73 -21.53 -7.30
C ASP A 372 -10.65 -21.56 -6.06
N VAL A 373 -10.46 -20.64 -5.10
CA VAL A 373 -11.24 -20.57 -3.87
C VAL A 373 -12.51 -19.75 -4.06
N ASP A 374 -13.65 -20.39 -3.78
CA ASP A 374 -14.97 -19.75 -3.77
C ASP A 374 -15.12 -18.81 -2.57
N PHE A 375 -15.58 -17.58 -2.85
CA PHE A 375 -15.97 -16.60 -1.83
C PHE A 375 -17.50 -16.61 -1.74
N ILE A 376 -18.02 -17.11 -0.63
CA ILE A 376 -19.45 -17.21 -0.35
C ILE A 376 -19.82 -16.05 0.58
N HIS A 377 -20.54 -15.07 0.05
CA HIS A 377 -21.03 -13.93 0.82
C HIS A 377 -22.46 -14.18 1.28
N THR A 378 -22.68 -14.10 2.59
CA THR A 378 -24.00 -14.25 3.22
C THR A 378 -24.38 -12.93 3.89
N ALA A 379 -25.52 -12.34 3.53
CA ALA A 379 -26.03 -11.20 4.30
C ALA A 379 -26.57 -11.68 5.65
N THR A 380 -26.25 -10.94 6.72
CA THR A 380 -26.74 -11.22 8.07
C THR A 380 -28.15 -10.70 8.29
N GLY A 381 -28.60 -9.72 7.48
CA GLY A 381 -29.95 -9.15 7.57
C GLY A 381 -30.17 -8.34 8.85
N GLU A 382 -29.09 -8.07 9.60
CA GLU A 382 -29.10 -7.29 10.84
C GLU A 382 -28.94 -5.80 10.50
N VAL A 383 -29.90 -5.26 9.74
CA VAL A 383 -29.94 -3.83 9.37
C VAL A 383 -30.11 -2.92 10.62
N ASN A 384 -30.46 -3.50 11.77
CA ASN A 384 -30.77 -2.81 13.02
C ASN A 384 -29.92 -3.25 14.23
N ASP A 385 -28.75 -3.86 14.02
CA ASP A 385 -27.79 -3.96 15.12
C ASP A 385 -27.17 -2.56 15.36
N PRO A 386 -27.24 -1.98 16.58
CA PRO A 386 -26.68 -0.65 16.88
C PRO A 386 -25.19 -0.53 16.57
N VAL A 387 -24.47 -1.65 16.37
CA VAL A 387 -23.10 -1.69 15.85
C VAL A 387 -23.01 -1.21 14.39
N TYR A 388 -24.11 -1.22 13.63
CA TYR A 388 -24.18 -0.92 12.20
C TYR A 388 -25.02 0.31 11.84
N GLY A 389 -25.87 0.81 12.75
CA GLY A 389 -26.82 1.92 12.51
C GLY A 389 -26.40 3.29 13.06
N GLN A 390 -25.46 3.33 13.98
CA GLN A 390 -24.69 4.53 14.30
C GLN A 390 -23.25 4.15 13.96
N GLY A 391 -22.52 5.02 13.27
CA GLY A 391 -21.07 4.86 13.25
C GLY A 391 -20.66 4.69 14.70
N ALA A 392 -20.22 3.49 15.09
CA ALA A 392 -19.56 3.32 16.35
C ALA A 392 -18.39 4.28 16.26
N GLU A 393 -18.60 5.45 16.84
CA GLU A 393 -17.57 6.39 17.26
C GLU A 393 -16.77 5.69 18.35
N GLY A 394 -16.23 4.51 18.04
CA GLY A 394 -15.05 3.99 18.68
C GLY A 394 -13.94 4.92 18.24
N GLU A 395 -13.62 5.83 19.14
CA GLU A 395 -12.43 6.65 19.12
C GLU A 395 -11.29 5.90 18.41
N SER A 396 -10.72 6.50 17.37
CA SER A 396 -9.40 6.07 16.89
C SER A 396 -8.41 6.45 17.98
N ILE A 397 -8.31 5.59 19.00
CA ILE A 397 -7.39 5.74 20.11
C ILE A 397 -5.98 5.54 19.53
N CYS A 398 -5.15 6.57 19.67
CA CYS A 398 -3.70 6.40 19.57
C CYS A 398 -3.29 5.55 20.77
N TYR A 399 -3.09 4.25 20.57
CA TYR A 399 -2.78 3.36 21.68
C TYR A 399 -1.32 3.49 22.14
N SER A 400 -1.21 3.54 23.46
CA SER A 400 -0.03 3.23 24.26
C SER A 400 0.17 1.71 24.32
N TYR A 401 1.41 1.28 24.47
CA TYR A 401 1.81 -0.05 24.90
C TYR A 401 1.23 -0.43 26.27
N GLU A 402 0.91 0.55 27.11
CA GLU A 402 0.21 0.35 28.39
C GLU A 402 -1.21 -0.17 28.19
N ASP A 403 -1.91 0.27 27.14
CA ASP A 403 -3.28 -0.15 26.81
C ASP A 403 -3.38 -1.62 26.37
N VAL A 404 -2.26 -2.23 25.98
CA VAL A 404 -2.20 -3.66 25.58
C VAL A 404 -2.03 -4.57 26.81
N VAL A 405 -1.69 -4.00 27.98
CA VAL A 405 -1.38 -4.75 29.21
C VAL A 405 -2.34 -4.43 30.36
N GLU A 406 -2.99 -3.27 30.37
CA GLU A 406 -4.02 -2.93 31.38
C GLU A 406 -5.43 -3.07 30.83
N THR A 407 -6.25 -3.89 31.50
CA THR A 407 -7.66 -4.13 31.19
C THR A 407 -8.61 -3.14 31.85
N ASP A 408 -8.19 -1.91 32.14
CA ASP A 408 -9.11 -0.92 32.71
C ASP A 408 -9.03 0.43 31.99
N THR A 409 -10.21 0.83 31.53
CA THR A 409 -10.55 2.11 30.94
C THR A 409 -10.05 3.28 31.79
N ASN A 410 -9.34 4.22 31.18
CA ASN A 410 -9.55 5.63 31.51
C ASN A 410 -9.11 6.61 30.42
N GLU A 411 -9.96 7.62 30.30
CA GLU A 411 -9.93 8.77 29.42
C GLU A 411 -8.67 9.62 29.65
N ASN A 412 -7.90 9.88 28.57
CA ASN A 412 -7.21 11.14 28.27
C ASN A 412 -6.16 10.92 27.16
N THR A 413 -6.57 10.87 25.89
CA THR A 413 -5.59 10.99 24.79
C THR A 413 -6.17 11.72 23.58
N LEU A 414 -5.49 12.78 23.17
CA LEU A 414 -5.86 13.70 22.08
C LEU A 414 -6.08 12.99 20.72
N HIS A 415 -7.23 13.30 20.11
CA HIS A 415 -7.83 12.59 18.98
C HIS A 415 -7.24 12.96 17.60
N LYS A 416 -7.18 11.96 16.71
CA LYS A 416 -6.79 12.09 15.29
C LYS A 416 -7.90 11.54 14.39
N LYS A 417 -9.08 12.15 14.41
CA LYS A 417 -10.10 11.94 13.36
C LYS A 417 -9.65 12.71 12.09
N ASP A 418 -10.09 12.24 10.93
CA ASP A 418 -9.83 12.73 9.57
C ASP A 418 -8.58 12.15 8.88
N PHE A 419 -8.75 10.97 8.28
CA PHE A 419 -8.58 10.75 6.84
C PHE A 419 -8.79 9.25 6.56
N ASP A 420 -10.01 8.86 6.21
CA ASP A 420 -10.32 7.55 5.65
C ASP A 420 -10.72 7.81 4.19
N SER A 421 -9.73 7.91 3.30
CA SER A 421 -9.88 8.51 1.98
C SER A 421 -10.39 7.56 0.90
N HIS A 422 -11.14 6.52 1.28
CA HIS A 422 -11.69 5.62 0.29
C HIS A 422 -13.05 6.13 -0.18
N VAL A 423 -13.06 6.64 -1.41
CA VAL A 423 -14.27 7.03 -2.13
C VAL A 423 -14.78 5.76 -2.80
N TYR A 424 -15.84 5.16 -2.27
CA TYR A 424 -16.38 3.89 -2.79
C TYR A 424 -17.65 4.05 -3.63
N GLU A 425 -18.21 5.25 -3.65
CA GLU A 425 -19.47 5.56 -4.32
C GLU A 425 -19.35 6.93 -4.99
N ILE A 426 -19.97 7.05 -6.17
CA ILE A 426 -20.04 8.31 -6.90
C ILE A 426 -21.17 9.15 -6.33
N ASP A 427 -20.86 10.39 -5.96
CA ASP A 427 -21.82 11.25 -5.28
C ASP A 427 -23.01 11.58 -6.17
N ARG A 428 -24.20 11.73 -5.57
CA ARG A 428 -25.43 12.09 -6.27
C ARG A 428 -25.28 13.38 -7.08
N LEU A 429 -24.43 14.31 -6.64
CA LEU A 429 -24.21 15.61 -7.30
C LEU A 429 -23.40 15.50 -8.60
N ILE A 430 -22.50 14.52 -8.74
CA ILE A 430 -21.73 14.31 -9.98
C ILE A 430 -22.37 13.24 -10.87
N THR A 431 -23.23 12.39 -10.30
CA THR A 431 -23.99 11.33 -10.97
C THR A 431 -24.77 11.84 -12.19
N ASP A 432 -25.41 13.03 -12.12
CA ASP A 432 -26.17 13.55 -13.26
C ASP A 432 -25.27 13.97 -14.43
N PHE A 433 -24.05 14.43 -14.17
CA PHE A 433 -23.09 14.71 -15.24
C PHE A 433 -22.61 13.41 -15.90
N VAL A 434 -22.39 12.35 -15.12
CA VAL A 434 -22.06 11.02 -15.64
C VAL A 434 -23.18 10.49 -16.55
N ARG A 435 -24.44 10.57 -16.08
CA ARG A 435 -25.63 10.17 -16.86
C ARG A 435 -25.86 11.00 -18.13
N LEU A 436 -25.28 12.19 -18.23
CA LEU A 436 -25.34 13.06 -19.40
C LEU A 436 -24.39 12.62 -20.53
N ILE A 437 -23.30 11.89 -20.24
CA ILE A 437 -22.28 11.52 -21.24
C ILE A 437 -22.87 10.70 -22.42
N PRO A 438 -23.75 9.71 -22.22
CA PRO A 438 -24.41 9.02 -23.33
C PRO A 438 -25.18 9.97 -24.26
N TYR A 439 -25.86 10.98 -23.72
CA TYR A 439 -26.56 11.99 -24.51
C TYR A 439 -25.59 12.87 -25.31
N MET A 440 -24.45 13.24 -24.71
CA MET A 440 -23.38 13.94 -25.41
C MET A 440 -22.87 13.13 -26.62
N ARG A 441 -22.69 11.81 -26.48
CA ARG A 441 -22.30 10.95 -27.61
C ARG A 441 -23.32 11.01 -28.75
N VAL A 442 -24.61 10.92 -28.44
CA VAL A 442 -25.68 11.02 -29.45
C VAL A 442 -25.64 12.37 -30.18
N TYR A 443 -25.59 13.49 -29.45
CA TYR A 443 -25.57 14.83 -30.06
C TYR A 443 -24.31 15.13 -30.89
N ASN A 444 -23.19 14.52 -30.55
CA ASN A 444 -21.90 14.76 -31.19
C ASN A 444 -21.59 13.76 -32.31
N SER A 445 -22.26 12.59 -32.32
CA SER A 445 -22.16 11.61 -33.41
C SER A 445 -22.52 12.19 -34.78
N ALA A 446 -23.54 13.06 -34.85
CA ALA A 446 -23.95 13.73 -36.09
C ALA A 446 -22.87 14.67 -36.66
N LYS A 447 -21.88 15.05 -35.85
CA LYS A 447 -20.72 15.88 -36.22
C LYS A 447 -19.46 15.05 -36.49
N GLY A 448 -19.55 13.72 -36.34
CA GLY A 448 -18.40 12.82 -36.40
C GLY A 448 -17.46 12.94 -35.20
N TRP A 449 -17.94 13.47 -34.07
CA TRP A 449 -17.14 13.62 -32.86
C TRP A 449 -17.35 12.44 -31.92
N GLU A 450 -16.26 11.98 -31.31
CA GLU A 450 -16.29 10.89 -30.33
C GLU A 450 -16.15 11.47 -28.92
N VAL A 451 -16.90 10.91 -27.95
CA VAL A 451 -16.91 11.38 -26.57
C VAL A 451 -16.61 10.21 -25.63
N ALA A 452 -15.56 10.34 -24.82
CA ALA A 452 -15.09 9.31 -23.92
C ALA A 452 -14.71 9.88 -22.56
N SER A 453 -15.09 9.22 -21.47
CA SER A 453 -14.58 9.52 -20.14
C SER A 453 -13.13 9.05 -20.00
N ARG A 454 -12.28 9.85 -19.36
CA ARG A 454 -10.87 9.54 -19.08
C ARG A 454 -10.64 9.47 -17.57
N GLY A 455 -9.75 8.57 -17.16
CA GLY A 455 -9.35 8.38 -15.77
C GLY A 455 -7.98 8.99 -15.47
N CYS A 456 -7.72 9.29 -14.20
CA CYS A 456 -6.41 9.72 -13.72
C CYS A 456 -6.16 9.17 -12.32
N GLU A 457 -5.27 8.17 -12.19
CA GLU A 457 -5.01 7.43 -10.94
C GLU A 457 -6.23 6.68 -10.40
N SER A 458 -6.97 7.28 -9.46
CA SER A 458 -8.09 6.66 -8.77
C SER A 458 -9.35 6.78 -9.62
N VAL A 459 -9.71 5.68 -10.27
CA VAL A 459 -10.87 5.58 -11.16
C VAL A 459 -12.04 4.90 -10.44
N LEU A 460 -13.19 5.54 -10.52
CA LEU A 460 -14.49 4.99 -10.18
C LEU A 460 -15.26 4.79 -11.48
N GLU A 461 -15.95 3.66 -11.62
CA GLU A 461 -16.79 3.39 -12.78
C GLU A 461 -18.26 3.43 -12.37
N GLN A 462 -19.08 4.15 -13.12
CA GLN A 462 -20.54 4.14 -12.97
C GLN A 462 -21.20 4.34 -14.33
N TYR A 463 -22.20 3.52 -14.64
CA TYR A 463 -22.90 3.52 -15.93
C TYR A 463 -21.95 3.33 -17.15
N GLY A 464 -20.82 2.66 -16.96
CA GLY A 464 -19.80 2.48 -18.00
C GLY A 464 -18.94 3.72 -18.28
N GLU A 465 -19.00 4.72 -17.40
CA GLU A 465 -18.21 5.95 -17.48
C GLU A 465 -17.20 6.03 -16.33
N ILE A 466 -16.07 6.67 -16.61
CA ILE A 466 -14.97 6.87 -15.67
C ILE A 466 -15.11 8.21 -14.95
N VAL A 467 -15.08 8.17 -13.62
CA VAL A 467 -14.93 9.32 -12.74
C VAL A 467 -13.60 9.21 -12.01
N THR A 468 -12.90 10.31 -11.87
CA THR A 468 -11.60 10.35 -11.21
C THR A 468 -11.66 11.18 -9.92
N THR A 469 -10.66 11.07 -9.05
CA THR A 469 -10.60 11.89 -7.83
C THR A 469 -9.44 12.88 -7.85
N PHE A 470 -9.51 13.91 -6.99
CA PHE A 470 -8.39 14.81 -6.76
C PHE A 470 -7.20 14.09 -6.11
N LEU A 471 -5.99 14.56 -6.40
CA LEU A 471 -4.77 13.96 -5.89
C LEU A 471 -4.64 14.11 -4.35
N PRO A 472 -4.19 13.06 -3.63
CA PRO A 472 -3.83 13.19 -2.23
C PRO A 472 -2.63 14.14 -2.10
N SER A 473 -2.70 15.14 -1.21
CA SER A 473 -1.57 16.06 -0.99
C SER A 473 -1.04 16.04 0.44
N ARG A 474 0.25 16.38 0.55
CA ARG A 474 1.03 16.44 1.79
C ARG A 474 0.53 17.50 2.78
N SER A 475 -0.12 18.55 2.28
CA SER A 475 -0.54 19.69 3.08
C SER A 475 -1.99 19.54 3.53
N ARG A 476 -2.23 19.44 4.85
CA ARG A 476 -3.57 19.49 5.48
C ARG A 476 -4.33 20.80 5.21
N ARG A 477 -3.66 21.83 4.66
CA ARG A 477 -4.15 23.21 4.57
C ARG A 477 -5.10 23.47 3.41
N HIS A 478 -5.17 22.58 2.41
CA HIS A 478 -6.06 22.72 1.25
C HIS A 478 -7.25 21.75 1.35
N SER A 479 -8.31 22.17 2.04
CA SER A 479 -9.52 21.36 2.22
C SER A 479 -10.41 21.27 0.97
N TRP A 480 -10.09 21.98 -0.11
CA TRP A 480 -10.91 22.03 -1.34
C TRP A 480 -10.89 20.73 -2.14
N ARG A 481 -9.79 19.96 -2.06
CA ARG A 481 -9.71 18.61 -2.64
C ARG A 481 -10.44 17.54 -1.84
N THR A 482 -11.01 17.89 -0.67
CA THR A 482 -11.69 16.94 0.21
C THR A 482 -13.14 17.34 0.43
N ILE A 483 -14.03 16.35 0.45
CA ILE A 483 -15.42 16.47 0.88
C ILE A 483 -15.53 15.89 2.28
N GLU A 484 -16.23 16.60 3.16
CA GLU A 484 -16.65 16.10 4.47
C GLU A 484 -18.15 15.89 4.40
N ASP A 485 -18.59 14.63 4.50
CA ASP A 485 -20.00 14.26 4.51
C ASP A 485 -20.27 13.23 5.60
N ASN A 486 -21.26 13.51 6.45
CA ASN A 486 -21.69 12.66 7.58
C ASN A 486 -20.53 12.16 8.48
N GLY A 487 -19.54 13.01 8.76
CA GLY A 487 -18.38 12.68 9.60
C GLY A 487 -17.27 11.88 8.90
N SER A 488 -17.44 11.55 7.62
CA SER A 488 -16.41 10.93 6.78
C SER A 488 -15.74 11.95 5.87
N ARG A 489 -14.41 11.87 5.71
CA ARG A 489 -13.62 12.76 4.86
C ARG A 489 -13.02 12.01 3.69
N ARG A 490 -13.43 12.36 2.47
CA ARG A 490 -12.99 11.69 1.24
C ARG A 490 -12.42 12.67 0.22
N LEU A 491 -11.72 12.15 -0.78
CA LEU A 491 -11.27 12.96 -1.92
C LEU A 491 -12.47 13.39 -2.75
N ARG A 492 -12.41 14.63 -3.25
CA ARG A 492 -13.40 15.22 -4.13
C ARG A 492 -13.34 14.52 -5.50
N GLN A 493 -14.50 14.27 -6.09
CA GLN A 493 -14.62 13.65 -7.41
C GLN A 493 -14.59 14.70 -8.53
N ILE A 494 -14.10 14.30 -9.69
CA ILE A 494 -14.08 15.09 -10.92
C ILE A 494 -14.24 14.16 -12.13
N VAL A 495 -15.11 14.52 -13.07
CA VAL A 495 -15.22 13.85 -14.36
C VAL A 495 -14.30 14.54 -15.34
N TRP A 496 -13.42 13.78 -15.99
CA TRP A 496 -12.60 14.24 -17.10
C TRP A 496 -13.12 13.62 -18.39
N LEU A 497 -13.70 14.43 -19.26
CA LEU A 497 -14.33 13.99 -20.49
C LEU A 497 -13.49 14.46 -21.68
N GLU A 498 -13.13 13.54 -22.56
CA GLU A 498 -12.45 13.82 -23.82
C GLU A 498 -13.46 13.84 -24.98
N ILE A 499 -13.31 14.82 -25.85
CA ILE A 499 -14.07 14.98 -27.10
C ILE A 499 -13.07 15.01 -28.25
N CYS A 500 -13.02 13.93 -29.02
CA CYS A 500 -12.26 13.83 -30.25
C CYS A 500 -13.05 14.49 -31.37
N ILE A 501 -12.58 15.64 -31.86
CA ILE A 501 -13.23 16.42 -32.92
C ILE A 501 -12.67 16.11 -34.32
N ALA A 502 -11.46 15.53 -34.37
CA ALA A 502 -10.80 14.96 -35.54
C ALA A 502 -9.69 13.98 -35.05
N PRO A 503 -9.10 13.12 -35.91
CA PRO A 503 -8.19 12.03 -35.48
C PRO A 503 -7.08 12.42 -34.49
N ASP A 504 -6.57 13.65 -34.56
CA ASP A 504 -5.52 14.17 -33.69
C ASP A 504 -5.93 15.50 -32.99
N ARG A 505 -7.23 15.78 -32.89
CA ARG A 505 -7.75 17.03 -32.30
C ARG A 505 -8.75 16.77 -31.19
N PHE A 506 -8.47 17.32 -30.01
CA PHE A 506 -9.17 17.01 -28.77
C PHE A 506 -9.59 18.28 -28.04
N ILE A 507 -10.75 18.19 -27.38
CA ILE A 507 -11.22 19.14 -26.37
C ILE A 507 -11.57 18.35 -25.13
N TYR A 508 -11.29 18.92 -23.95
CA TYR A 508 -11.60 18.27 -22.70
C TYR A 508 -12.65 19.06 -21.93
N LEU A 509 -13.58 18.36 -21.28
CA LEU A 509 -14.47 18.94 -20.27
C LEU A 509 -14.10 18.39 -18.89
N ALA A 510 -14.19 19.24 -17.88
CA ALA A 510 -14.00 18.87 -16.48
C ALA A 510 -15.21 19.34 -15.66
N GLU A 511 -15.88 18.38 -15.01
CA GLU A 511 -16.97 18.66 -14.07
C GLU A 511 -16.56 18.18 -12.68
N MET A 512 -16.66 19.06 -11.70
CA MET A 512 -16.20 18.79 -10.34
C MET A 512 -17.37 18.69 -9.37
N GLU A 513 -17.26 17.76 -8.44
CA GLU A 513 -18.18 17.63 -7.33
C GLU A 513 -18.12 18.86 -6.40
N LEU A 514 -19.29 19.39 -6.04
CA LEU A 514 -19.42 20.58 -5.18
C LEU A 514 -19.72 20.20 -3.72
N LYS A 515 -19.17 20.97 -2.79
CA LYS A 515 -19.61 20.92 -1.38
C LYS A 515 -21.01 21.52 -1.24
N LYS A 516 -21.73 21.08 -0.20
CA LYS A 516 -22.99 21.71 0.27
C LYS A 516 -22.88 23.23 0.49
N SER A 517 -21.68 23.76 0.75
CA SER A 517 -21.42 25.19 0.97
C SER A 517 -20.91 25.95 -0.26
N GLU A 518 -20.64 25.28 -1.38
CA GLU A 518 -20.12 25.91 -2.60
C GLU A 518 -21.25 26.33 -3.52
N LEU A 519 -21.17 27.57 -4.02
CA LEU A 519 -22.12 28.14 -4.98
C LEU A 519 -21.41 28.39 -6.30
N GLY A 520 -22.07 28.02 -7.40
CA GLY A 520 -21.55 28.21 -8.75
C GLY A 520 -21.28 26.87 -9.44
N ARG A 521 -21.93 26.69 -10.58
CA ARG A 521 -21.87 25.46 -11.37
C ARG A 521 -21.43 25.80 -12.79
N SER A 522 -20.22 25.41 -13.12
CA SER A 522 -19.74 25.51 -14.49
C SER A 522 -18.87 24.32 -14.83
N THR A 523 -19.22 23.64 -15.92
CA THR A 523 -18.35 22.69 -16.57
C THR A 523 -17.20 23.46 -17.20
N LEU A 524 -15.96 23.05 -16.91
CA LEU A 524 -14.79 23.71 -17.48
C LEU A 524 -14.41 23.03 -18.81
N GLY A 525 -14.33 23.80 -19.89
CA GLY A 525 -13.63 23.41 -21.11
C GLY A 525 -12.14 23.68 -20.98
N ILE A 526 -11.32 22.67 -21.27
CA ILE A 526 -9.87 22.75 -21.33
C ILE A 526 -9.48 22.48 -22.79
N ILE A 527 -8.82 23.46 -23.41
CA ILE A 527 -8.45 23.43 -24.83
C ILE A 527 -6.96 23.66 -24.92
N ARG A 528 -6.22 22.70 -25.48
CA ARG A 528 -4.83 22.94 -25.86
C ARG A 528 -4.79 23.82 -27.09
N ASN A 529 -3.88 24.80 -27.15
CA ASN A 529 -3.87 25.84 -28.20
C ASN A 529 -3.77 25.26 -29.63
N ASN A 530 -3.22 24.06 -29.80
CA ASN A 530 -3.09 23.33 -31.06
C ASN A 530 -4.08 22.17 -31.21
N PHE A 531 -5.03 21.99 -30.27
CA PHE A 531 -5.93 20.85 -30.15
C PHE A 531 -5.25 19.49 -29.97
N GLU A 532 -3.94 19.42 -29.71
CA GLU A 532 -3.31 18.13 -29.45
C GLU A 532 -3.82 17.51 -28.15
N TYR A 533 -3.61 16.20 -28.06
CA TYR A 533 -3.93 15.39 -26.89
C TYR A 533 -3.33 15.98 -25.59
N MET A 534 -4.14 16.02 -24.54
CA MET A 534 -3.74 16.37 -23.18
C MET A 534 -3.28 15.11 -22.46
N SER A 535 -2.02 15.10 -22.05
CA SER A 535 -1.47 13.98 -21.29
C SER A 535 -2.06 13.92 -19.87
N GLU A 536 -2.08 12.73 -19.28
CA GLU A 536 -2.45 12.56 -17.87
C GLU A 536 -1.58 13.41 -16.95
N SER A 537 -0.29 13.58 -17.28
CA SER A 537 0.60 14.43 -16.50
C SER A 537 0.19 15.91 -16.51
N ASP A 538 -0.32 16.41 -17.63
CA ASP A 538 -0.83 17.78 -17.72
C ASP A 538 -2.13 17.93 -16.94
N PHE A 539 -2.97 16.89 -16.96
CA PHE A 539 -4.20 16.86 -16.16
C PHE A 539 -3.90 16.82 -14.65
N LYS A 540 -2.86 16.10 -14.22
CA LYS A 540 -2.39 16.13 -12.82
C LYS A 540 -1.96 17.52 -12.38
N ILE A 541 -1.18 18.22 -13.20
CA ILE A 541 -0.79 19.62 -12.93
C ILE A 541 -2.03 20.51 -12.78
N PHE A 542 -3.02 20.33 -13.65
CA PHE A 542 -4.31 21.03 -13.55
C PHE A 542 -5.01 20.75 -12.20
N LEU A 543 -5.08 19.50 -11.76
CA LEU A 543 -5.68 19.13 -10.46
C LEU A 543 -4.91 19.74 -9.29
N GLU A 544 -3.58 19.72 -9.31
CA GLU A 544 -2.73 20.33 -8.28
C GLU A 544 -2.96 21.84 -8.19
N MET A 545 -2.96 22.54 -9.32
CA MET A 545 -3.21 23.98 -9.36
C MET A 545 -4.62 24.33 -8.86
N THR A 546 -5.61 23.53 -9.25
CA THR A 546 -7.01 23.67 -8.81
C THR A 546 -7.12 23.51 -7.29
N ALA A 547 -6.44 22.49 -6.73
CA ALA A 547 -6.43 22.21 -5.30
C ALA A 547 -5.72 23.32 -4.49
N VAL A 548 -4.62 23.88 -5.01
CA VAL A 548 -3.88 24.96 -4.32
C VAL A 548 -4.66 26.27 -4.34
N LYS A 549 -5.35 26.58 -5.44
CA LYS A 549 -6.09 27.85 -5.61
C LYS A 549 -7.53 27.78 -5.10
N ASN A 550 -8.03 26.60 -4.74
CA ASN A 550 -9.40 26.38 -4.28
C ASN A 550 -10.43 26.93 -5.29
N ARG A 551 -10.18 26.72 -6.59
CA ARG A 551 -11.02 27.15 -7.73
C ARG A 551 -10.36 26.71 -9.04
N TRP A 552 -11.08 26.78 -10.15
CA TRP A 552 -10.48 26.60 -11.48
C TRP A 552 -9.28 27.54 -11.69
N PRO A 553 -8.11 27.02 -12.04
CA PRO A 553 -6.90 27.82 -12.16
C PRO A 553 -7.02 28.76 -13.35
N LYS A 554 -6.49 29.98 -13.19
CA LYS A 554 -6.46 31.04 -14.19
C LYS A 554 -5.04 31.58 -14.31
N MET A 555 -4.68 32.05 -15.50
CA MET A 555 -3.37 32.67 -15.77
C MET A 555 -3.05 33.84 -14.83
N SER A 556 -4.07 34.58 -14.39
CA SER A 556 -3.91 35.71 -13.47
C SER A 556 -3.63 35.32 -12.01
N HIS A 557 -3.66 34.03 -11.66
CA HIS A 557 -3.39 33.60 -10.30
C HIS A 557 -1.91 33.79 -9.92
N GLY A 558 -1.66 34.52 -8.83
CA GLY A 558 -0.30 34.69 -8.30
C GLY A 558 0.20 33.46 -7.55
N TRP A 559 1.49 33.13 -7.72
CA TRP A 559 2.18 32.00 -7.07
C TRP A 559 3.34 32.50 -6.21
N ARG A 560 3.51 31.92 -5.01
CA ARG A 560 4.52 32.31 -4.01
C ARG A 560 5.91 31.83 -4.40
N SER A 561 6.03 30.55 -4.70
CA SER A 561 7.27 29.90 -5.11
C SER A 561 7.53 30.12 -6.61
N GLU A 562 8.81 30.26 -6.95
CA GLU A 562 9.25 30.40 -8.33
C GLU A 562 8.96 29.14 -9.15
N LYS A 563 9.09 27.95 -8.53
CA LYS A 563 8.77 26.66 -9.15
C LYS A 563 7.29 26.57 -9.55
N ALA A 564 6.37 26.89 -8.64
CA ALA A 564 4.94 26.92 -8.95
C ALA A 564 4.60 27.93 -10.05
N ARG A 565 5.23 29.11 -10.00
CA ARG A 565 5.04 30.15 -11.01
C ARG A 565 5.49 29.69 -12.39
N ALA A 566 6.69 29.11 -12.48
CA ALA A 566 7.25 28.60 -13.73
C ALA A 566 6.38 27.47 -14.30
N ARG A 567 5.97 26.51 -13.45
CA ARG A 567 5.13 25.39 -13.90
C ARG A 567 3.74 25.82 -14.34
N SER A 568 3.10 26.74 -13.61
CA SER A 568 1.81 27.30 -14.00
C SER A 568 1.90 28.10 -15.30
N ALA A 569 2.95 28.90 -15.48
CA ALA A 569 3.18 29.65 -16.71
C ALA A 569 3.38 28.72 -17.91
N GLN A 570 4.12 27.62 -17.73
CA GLN A 570 4.26 26.58 -18.75
C GLN A 570 2.90 25.98 -19.12
N TYR A 571 2.11 25.55 -18.13
CA TYR A 571 0.77 25.00 -18.39
C TYR A 571 -0.11 25.99 -19.18
N PHE A 572 -0.21 27.25 -18.74
CA PHE A 572 -1.04 28.26 -19.43
C PHE A 572 -0.46 28.76 -20.75
N SER A 573 0.79 28.42 -21.08
CA SER A 573 1.33 28.65 -22.43
C SER A 573 0.76 27.67 -23.46
N GLU A 574 0.26 26.52 -23.00
CA GLU A 574 -0.26 25.45 -23.85
C GLU A 574 -1.80 25.32 -23.77
N TYR A 575 -2.41 25.63 -22.62
CA TYR A 575 -3.82 25.39 -22.36
C TYR A 575 -4.62 26.68 -22.09
N SER A 576 -5.81 26.73 -22.69
CA SER A 576 -6.85 27.75 -22.48
C SER A 576 -8.05 27.14 -21.77
N HIS A 577 -8.67 27.91 -20.87
CA HIS A 577 -9.83 27.47 -20.08
C HIS A 577 -11.07 28.31 -20.41
N VAL A 578 -12.20 27.64 -20.65
CA VAL A 578 -13.50 28.25 -20.94
C VAL A 578 -14.54 27.70 -19.96
N GLY A 579 -15.36 28.56 -19.36
CA GLY A 579 -16.46 28.10 -18.50
C GLY A 579 -17.75 27.92 -19.30
N PHE A 580 -18.40 26.76 -19.18
CA PHE A 580 -19.74 26.53 -19.68
C PHE A 580 -20.75 26.61 -18.54
N SER A 581 -21.69 27.55 -18.64
CA SER A 581 -22.75 27.72 -17.65
C SER A 581 -23.71 26.55 -17.67
N HIS A 582 -24.08 26.06 -16.49
CA HIS A 582 -25.13 25.07 -16.33
C HIS A 582 -26.52 25.66 -16.65
N PRO A 583 -27.45 24.86 -17.21
CA PRO A 583 -28.84 25.27 -17.33
C PRO A 583 -29.52 25.57 -15.99
N GLU A 584 -30.48 26.50 -15.99
CA GLU A 584 -31.20 26.96 -14.78
C GLU A 584 -32.00 25.85 -14.05
N PHE A 585 -32.31 24.75 -14.73
CA PHE A 585 -33.18 23.68 -14.20
C PHE A 585 -32.43 22.62 -13.38
N ILE A 586 -31.11 22.72 -13.23
CA ILE A 586 -30.35 21.82 -12.38
C ILE A 586 -30.62 22.23 -10.93
N SER A 587 -31.20 21.36 -10.09
CA SER A 587 -31.40 21.60 -8.65
C SER A 587 -30.44 20.77 -7.80
N ASP A 588 -30.33 21.04 -6.50
CA ASP A 588 -29.39 20.35 -5.58
C ASP A 588 -29.94 19.04 -4.98
N THR A 589 -31.19 18.65 -5.29
CA THR A 589 -31.91 17.68 -4.44
C THR A 589 -32.48 16.45 -5.15
N ASP A 590 -32.65 16.47 -6.47
CA ASP A 590 -33.22 15.34 -7.23
C ASP A 590 -32.44 15.04 -8.50
N LEU A 591 -32.30 13.75 -8.81
CA LEU A 591 -31.70 13.27 -10.06
C LEU A 591 -32.47 13.83 -11.26
N LEU A 592 -31.75 14.31 -12.27
CA LEU A 592 -32.38 14.86 -13.46
C LEU A 592 -33.14 13.78 -14.25
N SER A 593 -34.27 14.18 -14.85
CA SER A 593 -35.00 13.36 -15.81
C SER A 593 -34.22 13.25 -17.13
N GLU A 594 -34.48 12.20 -17.90
CA GLU A 594 -33.83 11.96 -19.20
C GLU A 594 -33.98 13.15 -20.17
N GLU A 595 -35.14 13.83 -20.18
CA GLU A 595 -35.37 15.04 -20.98
C GLU A 595 -34.45 16.21 -20.57
N LYS A 596 -34.26 16.41 -19.26
CA LYS A 596 -33.38 17.45 -18.72
C LYS A 596 -31.90 17.13 -18.99
N LEU A 597 -31.50 15.87 -18.90
CA LEU A 597 -30.15 15.41 -19.25
C LEU A 597 -29.86 15.64 -20.74
N ALA A 598 -30.79 15.27 -21.62
CA ALA A 598 -30.65 15.51 -23.06
C ALA A 598 -30.53 17.01 -23.39
N LYS A 599 -31.33 17.86 -22.75
CA LYS A 599 -31.25 19.32 -22.93
C LYS A 599 -29.93 19.91 -22.43
N TRP A 600 -29.42 19.41 -21.30
CA TRP A 600 -28.11 19.85 -20.79
C TRP A 600 -26.97 19.41 -21.73
N ALA A 601 -27.01 18.18 -22.25
CA ALA A 601 -26.05 17.67 -23.22
C ALA A 601 -26.03 18.51 -24.51
N GLU A 602 -27.21 18.94 -24.98
CA GLU A 602 -27.35 19.83 -26.12
C GLU A 602 -26.68 21.19 -25.88
N VAL A 603 -26.93 21.81 -24.73
CA VAL A 603 -26.34 23.10 -24.35
C VAL A 603 -24.81 23.02 -24.29
N LEU A 604 -24.27 21.98 -23.63
CA LEU A 604 -22.81 21.76 -23.57
C LEU A 604 -22.22 21.53 -24.96
N SER A 605 -22.84 20.67 -25.78
CA SER A 605 -22.36 20.38 -27.13
C SER A 605 -22.38 21.61 -28.04
N LYS A 606 -23.40 22.48 -27.92
CA LYS A 606 -23.44 23.77 -28.63
C LYS A 606 -22.37 24.74 -28.13
N GLY A 607 -22.12 24.77 -26.82
CA GLY A 607 -21.03 25.54 -26.22
C GLY A 607 -19.67 25.13 -26.76
N VAL A 608 -19.37 23.82 -26.76
CA VAL A 608 -18.11 23.28 -27.31
C VAL A 608 -17.97 23.63 -28.79
N LEU A 609 -19.02 23.48 -29.60
CA LEU A 609 -19.00 23.85 -31.01
C LEU A 609 -18.72 25.34 -31.25
N SER A 610 -19.30 26.22 -30.43
CA SER A 610 -19.02 27.66 -30.49
C SER A 610 -17.54 27.95 -30.27
N GLU A 611 -16.91 27.30 -29.27
CA GLU A 611 -15.48 27.46 -29.02
C GLU A 611 -14.63 26.88 -30.15
N VAL A 612 -14.90 25.67 -30.62
CA VAL A 612 -14.22 25.07 -31.79
C VAL A 612 -14.19 26.04 -32.96
N ASN A 613 -15.35 26.63 -33.30
CA ASN A 613 -15.46 27.55 -34.43
C ASN A 613 -14.66 28.84 -34.25
N LYS A 614 -14.54 29.36 -33.02
CA LYS A 614 -13.72 30.55 -32.73
C LYS A 614 -12.24 30.27 -32.99
N TYR A 615 -11.74 29.12 -32.57
CA TYR A 615 -10.35 28.74 -32.77
C TYR A 615 -10.04 28.38 -34.23
N LEU A 616 -10.97 27.73 -34.94
CA LEU A 616 -10.82 27.44 -36.36
C LEU A 616 -10.93 28.68 -37.26
N ALA A 617 -11.56 29.77 -36.79
CA ALA A 617 -11.62 31.04 -37.53
C ALA A 617 -10.34 31.90 -37.38
N VAL A 618 -9.45 31.53 -36.46
CA VAL A 618 -8.18 32.25 -36.15
C VAL A 618 -6.97 31.59 -36.85
N ILE A 619 -7.13 30.36 -37.34
CA ILE A 619 -6.17 29.62 -38.19
C ILE A 619 -6.55 29.87 -39.64
#